data_AF-A0A7K4HIV6-F1
#
_entry.id   AF-A0A7K4HIV6-F1
#
_cell.length_a   1.000
_cell.length_b   1.000
_cell.length_c   1.000
_cell.angle_alpha   90.00
_cell.angle_beta   90.00
_cell.angle_gamma   90.00
#
_symmetry.space_group_name_H-M   'P 1'
#
loop_
_entity.id
_entity.type
_entity.pdbx_description
1 polymer ?
#
loop_
_entity_poly.entity_id
_entity_poly.type
_entity_poly.pdbx_seq_one_letter_code
_entity_poly.pdbx_strand_id
1 'polypeptide(L)'
;MEFILNSVRRIDNDQAKEHAFGTKQSLEEKVAVGFINPKDFEKLNLVSSLHLKMSNKGKYVIVRVEKDENVPEGTIAMPVSIWSNQLSVVQNDELLYKNIVVNVEATRDPITKFEDIIQKLVVNK
;
A
#
# COMPACT_ATOMS: atom_id res chain seq x y z
N MET A 1 13.55 -6.09 -1.71
CA MET A 1 13.68 -5.99 -3.18
C MET A 1 13.08 -4.68 -3.65
N GLU A 2 13.60 -4.07 -4.71
CA GLU A 2 13.06 -2.79 -5.22
C GLU A 2 11.90 -3.04 -6.19
N PHE A 3 10.84 -2.25 -6.04
CA PHE A 3 9.65 -2.26 -6.89
C PHE A 3 9.21 -0.83 -7.21
N ILE A 4 8.43 -0.69 -8.28
CA ILE A 4 7.71 0.54 -8.60
C ILE A 4 6.32 0.50 -7.96
N LEU A 5 6.03 1.44 -7.08
CA LEU A 5 4.70 1.63 -6.49
C LEU A 5 3.88 2.60 -7.34
N ASN A 6 2.69 2.15 -7.72
CA ASN A 6 1.67 2.95 -8.38
C ASN A 6 0.39 3.00 -7.56
N SER A 7 -0.05 4.21 -7.20
CA SER A 7 -1.40 4.39 -6.67
C SER A 7 -2.43 4.39 -7.81
N VAL A 8 -3.46 3.56 -7.68
CA VAL A 8 -4.49 3.31 -8.69
C VAL A 8 -5.88 3.46 -8.09
N ARG A 9 -6.84 3.82 -8.94
CA ARG A 9 -8.26 3.78 -8.60
C ARG A 9 -8.86 2.52 -9.19
N ARG A 10 -9.64 1.79 -8.40
CA ARG A 10 -10.40 0.62 -8.84
C ARG A 10 -11.81 0.79 -8.32
N ILE A 11 -12.80 0.39 -9.13
CA ILE A 11 -14.22 0.57 -8.81
C ILE A 11 -14.52 -0.01 -7.43
N ASP A 12 -14.09 -1.23 -7.14
CA ASP A 12 -14.37 -1.89 -5.86
C ASP A 12 -13.75 -1.18 -4.65
N ASN A 13 -12.53 -0.66 -4.79
CA ASN A 13 -11.84 0.05 -3.71
C ASN A 13 -12.42 1.46 -3.49
N ASP A 14 -12.76 2.15 -4.58
CA ASP A 14 -13.38 3.48 -4.53
C ASP A 14 -14.82 3.37 -3.98
N GLN A 15 -15.61 2.42 -4.46
CA GLN A 15 -16.92 2.11 -3.90
C GLN A 15 -16.84 1.69 -2.44
N ALA A 16 -15.85 0.89 -2.06
CA ALA A 16 -15.64 0.54 -0.65
C ALA A 16 -15.27 1.76 0.20
N LYS A 17 -14.68 2.81 -0.36
CA LYS A 17 -14.42 4.07 0.36
C LYS A 17 -15.68 4.94 0.45
N GLU A 18 -16.47 5.01 -0.62
CA GLU A 18 -17.64 5.90 -0.73
C GLU A 18 -18.91 5.29 -0.10
N HIS A 19 -19.16 4.00 -0.32
CA HIS A 19 -20.27 3.23 0.27
C HIS A 19 -19.93 2.67 1.64
N ALA A 20 -18.66 2.73 2.07
CA ALA A 20 -18.38 2.69 3.48
C ALA A 20 -18.96 3.96 4.13
N PHE A 21 -20.20 3.85 4.59
CA PHE A 21 -20.61 4.42 5.89
C PHE A 21 -19.79 3.80 7.05
N GLY A 22 -18.55 3.37 6.79
CA GLY A 22 -17.94 2.17 7.35
C GLY A 22 -16.90 2.49 8.40
N THR A 23 -16.83 1.58 9.37
CA THR A 23 -15.89 1.65 10.48
C THR A 23 -14.45 1.65 9.98
N LYS A 24 -13.52 2.09 10.83
CA LYS A 24 -12.08 2.10 10.54
C LYS A 24 -11.56 0.74 10.05
N GLN A 25 -12.12 -0.34 10.59
CA GLN A 25 -11.81 -1.72 10.18
C GLN A 25 -12.21 -2.00 8.73
N SER A 26 -13.39 -1.56 8.29
CA SER A 26 -13.83 -1.75 6.90
C SER A 26 -12.91 -1.02 5.92
N LEU A 27 -12.42 0.16 6.28
CA LEU A 27 -11.42 0.88 5.48
C LEU A 27 -10.10 0.10 5.41
N GLU A 28 -9.59 -0.38 6.55
CA GLU A 28 -8.37 -1.21 6.59
C GLU A 28 -8.46 -2.40 5.64
N GLU A 29 -9.54 -3.18 5.74
CA GLU A 29 -9.73 -4.40 4.94
C GLU A 29 -9.79 -4.14 3.42
N LYS A 30 -10.32 -2.97 3.04
CA LYS A 30 -10.62 -2.63 1.65
C LYS A 30 -9.53 -1.82 0.95
N VAL A 31 -8.77 -0.99 1.67
CA VAL A 31 -7.77 -0.10 1.06
C VAL A 31 -6.35 -0.27 1.58
N ALA A 32 -6.12 -1.02 2.66
CA ALA A 32 -4.77 -1.42 3.09
C ALA A 32 -4.32 -2.72 2.38
N VAL A 33 -4.28 -2.66 1.05
CA VAL A 33 -3.92 -3.79 0.17
C VAL A 33 -2.97 -3.35 -0.94
N GLY A 34 -1.97 -4.18 -1.23
CA GLY A 34 -1.10 -4.08 -2.40
C GLY A 34 -1.37 -5.23 -3.36
N PHE A 35 -1.61 -4.91 -4.63
CA PHE A 35 -1.75 -5.87 -5.72
C PHE A 35 -0.39 -6.11 -6.37
N ILE A 36 -0.02 -7.36 -6.55
CA ILE A 36 1.28 -7.78 -7.06
C ILE A 36 1.13 -8.83 -8.15
N ASN A 37 2.06 -8.84 -9.11
CA ASN A 37 2.15 -9.91 -10.10
C ASN A 37 2.38 -11.28 -9.41
N PRO A 38 1.71 -12.38 -9.83
CA PRO A 38 1.92 -13.71 -9.25
C PRO A 38 3.38 -14.17 -9.22
N LYS A 39 4.18 -13.86 -10.25
CA LYS A 39 5.59 -14.26 -10.28
C LYS A 39 6.42 -13.52 -9.25
N ASP A 40 6.12 -12.25 -9.01
CA ASP A 40 6.84 -11.48 -7.98
C ASP A 40 6.41 -11.86 -6.57
N PHE A 41 5.14 -12.26 -6.41
CA PHE A 41 4.66 -12.88 -5.18
C PHE A 41 5.49 -14.12 -4.82
N GLU A 42 5.75 -14.98 -5.80
CA GLU A 42 6.61 -16.16 -5.65
C GLU A 42 8.07 -15.78 -5.40
N LYS A 43 8.63 -14.81 -6.15
CA LYS A 43 10.01 -14.31 -5.95
C LYS A 43 10.24 -13.76 -4.53
N LEU A 44 9.24 -13.11 -3.95
CA LEU A 44 9.28 -12.60 -2.58
C LEU A 44 9.03 -13.68 -1.52
N ASN A 45 8.81 -14.94 -1.92
CA ASN A 45 8.42 -16.06 -1.04
C ASN A 45 7.21 -15.71 -0.15
N LEU A 46 6.26 -14.94 -0.70
CA LEU A 46 5.04 -14.59 0.03
C LEU A 46 4.13 -15.81 0.13
N VAL A 47 3.39 -15.87 1.23
CA VAL A 47 2.29 -16.83 1.47
C VAL A 47 1.10 -16.07 2.04
N SER A 48 -0.07 -16.69 2.09
CA SER A 48 -1.32 -16.04 2.51
C SER A 48 -1.30 -15.48 3.95
N SER A 49 -0.41 -15.98 4.81
CA SER A 49 -0.24 -15.50 6.19
C SER A 49 0.75 -14.34 6.34
N LEU A 50 1.45 -13.95 5.26
CA LEU A 50 2.41 -12.85 5.26
C LEU A 50 1.79 -11.58 4.70
N HIS A 51 2.34 -10.46 5.15
CA HIS A 51 2.00 -9.12 4.69
C HIS A 51 3.15 -8.53 3.87
N LEU A 52 2.85 -7.46 3.15
CA LEU A 52 3.82 -6.72 2.38
C LEU A 52 4.23 -5.47 3.16
N LYS A 53 5.51 -5.38 3.52
CA LYS A 53 6.09 -4.14 4.03
C LYS A 53 6.76 -3.42 2.88
N MET A 54 6.31 -2.19 2.65
CA MET A 54 6.83 -1.29 1.64
C MET A 54 7.43 -0.07 2.33
N SER A 55 8.61 0.35 1.88
CA SER A 55 9.33 1.45 2.52
C SER A 55 10.08 2.32 1.50
N ASN A 56 10.15 3.61 1.78
CA ASN A 56 11.00 4.56 1.06
C ASN A 56 11.37 5.74 1.98
N LYS A 57 12.54 6.34 1.77
CA LYS A 57 12.98 7.57 2.47
C LYS A 57 12.70 7.57 4.00
N GLY A 58 12.92 6.44 4.68
CA GLY A 58 12.70 6.27 6.12
C GLY A 58 11.24 6.08 6.57
N LYS A 59 10.28 6.11 5.64
CA LYS A 59 8.86 5.80 5.88
C LYS A 59 8.56 4.38 5.46
N TYR A 60 7.53 3.78 6.07
CA TYR A 60 7.03 2.48 5.65
C TYR A 60 5.53 2.34 5.93
N VAL A 61 4.93 1.39 5.24
CA VAL A 61 3.58 0.91 5.46
C VAL A 61 3.53 -0.60 5.29
N ILE A 62 2.68 -1.27 6.07
CA ILE A 62 2.47 -2.70 6.03
C ILE A 62 1.02 -2.95 5.61
N VAL A 63 0.84 -3.72 4.56
CA VAL A 63 -0.47 -3.95 3.94
C VAL A 63 -0.68 -5.43 3.62
N ARG A 64 -1.94 -5.81 3.44
CA ARG A 64 -2.29 -7.11 2.86
C ARG A 64 -1.77 -7.17 1.42
N VAL A 65 -1.49 -8.38 0.95
CA VAL A 65 -1.09 -8.62 -0.44
C VAL A 65 -2.13 -9.45 -1.17
N GLU A 66 -2.45 -9.06 -2.39
CA GLU A 66 -3.29 -9.83 -3.31
C GLU A 66 -2.57 -10.00 -4.66
N LYS A 67 -2.71 -11.19 -5.26
CA LYS A 67 -2.16 -11.45 -6.59
C LYS A 67 -3.09 -10.88 -7.65
N ASP A 68 -2.51 -10.26 -8.68
CA ASP A 68 -3.25 -9.73 -9.83
C ASP A 68 -2.41 -9.87 -11.10
N GLU A 69 -2.92 -10.62 -12.08
CA GLU A 69 -2.24 -10.87 -13.36
C GLU A 69 -2.09 -9.62 -14.23
N ASN A 70 -2.91 -8.59 -13.99
CA ASN A 70 -2.85 -7.33 -14.72
C ASN A 70 -1.78 -6.37 -14.18
N VAL A 71 -1.20 -6.67 -13.02
CA VAL A 71 -0.07 -5.88 -12.49
C VAL A 71 1.22 -6.35 -13.17
N PRO A 72 1.98 -5.45 -13.81
CA PRO A 72 3.26 -5.81 -14.43
C PRO A 72 4.28 -6.32 -13.40
N GLU A 73 5.17 -7.21 -13.84
CA GLU A 73 6.31 -7.63 -13.00
C GLU A 73 7.15 -6.40 -12.58
N GLY A 74 7.70 -6.42 -11.36
CA GLY A 74 8.44 -5.32 -10.75
C GLY A 74 7.57 -4.15 -10.27
N THR A 75 6.24 -4.27 -10.33
CA THR A 75 5.30 -3.22 -9.91
C THR A 75 4.40 -3.69 -8.77
N ILE A 76 4.08 -2.78 -7.86
CA ILE A 76 2.99 -2.92 -6.89
C ILE A 76 1.94 -1.87 -7.22
N ALA A 77 0.68 -2.29 -7.35
CA ALA A 77 -0.44 -1.38 -7.44
C ALA A 77 -1.15 -1.28 -6.08
N MET A 78 -1.36 -0.07 -5.57
CA MET A 78 -2.13 0.15 -4.34
C MET A 78 -3.35 1.04 -4.61
N PRO A 79 -4.49 0.81 -3.96
CA PRO A 79 -5.59 1.77 -3.98
C PRO A 79 -5.14 3.15 -3.48
N VAL A 80 -5.67 4.21 -4.07
CA VAL A 80 -5.49 5.58 -3.56
C VAL A 80 -6.10 5.68 -2.17
N SER A 81 -5.25 5.76 -1.15
CA SER A 81 -5.68 5.76 0.26
C SER A 81 -4.66 6.41 1.19
N ILE A 82 -4.99 6.54 2.48
CA ILE A 82 -4.05 7.04 3.48
C ILE A 82 -2.82 6.14 3.64
N TRP A 83 -2.93 4.84 3.30
CA TRP A 83 -1.81 3.89 3.31
C TRP A 83 -0.84 4.16 2.17
N SER A 84 -1.33 4.29 0.93
CA SER A 84 -0.46 4.60 -0.23
C SER A 84 0.23 5.96 -0.07
N ASN A 85 -0.46 6.92 0.56
CA ASN A 85 0.06 8.26 0.77
C ASN A 85 1.25 8.31 1.75
N GLN A 86 1.42 7.30 2.61
CA GLN A 86 2.58 7.22 3.50
C GLN A 86 3.90 7.14 2.73
N LEU A 87 3.86 6.60 1.51
CA LEU A 87 5.02 6.42 0.64
C LEU A 87 5.14 7.51 -0.43
N SER A 88 4.21 8.46 -0.47
CA SER A 88 4.31 9.60 -1.40
C SER A 88 5.52 10.47 -1.06
N VAL A 89 6.14 11.04 -2.09
CA VAL A 89 7.37 11.83 -1.96
C VAL A 89 7.17 13.22 -2.55
N VAL A 90 7.77 14.22 -1.90
CA VAL A 90 7.91 15.55 -2.51
C VAL A 90 9.24 15.57 -3.27
N GLN A 91 9.22 16.00 -4.52
CA GLN A 91 10.39 16.20 -5.36
C GLN A 91 10.16 17.43 -6.23
N ASN A 92 11.11 18.36 -6.27
CA ASN A 92 11.00 19.62 -7.02
C ASN A 92 9.70 20.39 -6.70
N ASP A 93 9.36 20.48 -5.41
CA ASP A 93 8.13 21.10 -4.90
C ASP A 93 6.81 20.48 -5.39
N GLU A 94 6.87 19.30 -6.04
CA GLU A 94 5.71 18.54 -6.49
C GLU A 94 5.50 17.28 -5.64
N LEU A 95 4.23 16.95 -5.35
CA LEU A 95 3.86 15.71 -4.69
C LEU A 95 3.76 14.57 -5.73
N LEU A 96 4.68 13.62 -5.65
CA LEU A 96 4.64 12.40 -6.45
C LEU A 96 3.94 11.28 -5.68
N TYR A 97 2.96 10.66 -6.34
CA TYR A 97 2.14 9.56 -5.82
C TYR A 97 2.09 8.34 -6.76
N LYS A 98 2.83 8.38 -7.88
CA LYS A 98 2.97 7.31 -8.87
C LYS A 98 4.44 7.12 -9.25
N ASN A 99 4.76 5.94 -9.78
CA ASN A 99 6.11 5.54 -10.18
C ASN A 99 7.15 5.74 -9.06
N ILE A 100 6.76 5.44 -7.82
CA ILE A 100 7.62 5.63 -6.66
C ILE A 100 8.45 4.38 -6.45
N VAL A 101 9.78 4.50 -6.42
CA VAL A 101 10.65 3.39 -6.03
C VAL A 101 10.48 3.08 -4.54
N VAL A 102 10.18 1.83 -4.22
CA VAL A 102 10.00 1.34 -2.85
C VAL A 102 10.78 0.06 -2.62
N ASN A 103 11.29 -0.10 -1.41
CA ASN A 103 11.81 -1.36 -0.92
C ASN A 103 10.67 -2.20 -0.37
N VAL A 104 10.56 -3.43 -0.88
CA VAL A 104 9.51 -4.39 -0.57
C VAL A 104 10.10 -5.63 0.09
N GLU A 105 9.50 -6.04 1.20
CA GLU A 105 9.83 -7.26 1.91
C GLU A 105 8.57 -7.96 2.45
N ALA A 106 8.61 -9.29 2.53
CA ALA A 106 7.60 -10.06 3.21
C ALA A 106 7.77 -9.92 4.73
N THR A 107 6.67 -9.74 5.46
CA THR A 107 6.70 -9.60 6.93
C THR A 107 5.54 -10.34 7.60
N ARG A 108 5.71 -10.65 8.89
CA ARG A 108 4.65 -11.13 9.80
C ARG A 108 4.07 -10.02 10.67
N ASP A 109 4.64 -8.82 10.59
CA ASP A 109 4.15 -7.66 11.32
C ASP A 109 2.68 -7.36 10.94
N PRO A 110 1.89 -6.82 11.87
CA PRO A 110 0.50 -6.49 11.57
C PRO A 110 0.37 -5.42 10.48
N ILE A 111 -0.74 -5.47 9.74
CA ILE A 111 -1.15 -4.39 8.83
C ILE A 111 -1.18 -3.08 9.62
N THR A 112 -0.61 -2.03 9.04
CA THR A 112 -0.57 -0.70 9.67
C THR A 112 -1.98 -0.22 9.96
N LYS A 113 -2.25 0.20 11.19
CA LYS A 113 -3.60 0.59 11.61
C LYS A 113 -3.94 2.01 11.19
N PHE A 114 -5.23 2.25 10.98
CA PHE A 114 -5.76 3.57 10.65
C PHE A 114 -5.35 4.60 11.70
N GLU A 115 -5.54 4.29 12.99
CA GLU A 115 -5.20 5.17 14.10
C GLU A 115 -3.73 5.55 14.12
N ASP A 116 -2.83 4.60 13.86
CA ASP A 116 -1.38 4.84 13.84
C ASP A 116 -1.02 5.84 12.74
N ILE A 117 -1.68 5.74 11.59
CA ILE A 117 -1.48 6.67 10.48
C ILE A 117 -1.99 8.06 10.86
N ILE A 118 -3.20 8.16 11.41
CA ILE A 118 -3.78 9.46 11.80
C ILE A 118 -2.95 10.12 12.89
N GLN A 119 -2.52 9.38 13.92
CA GLN A 119 -1.73 9.92 15.01
C GLN A 119 -0.39 10.49 14.50
N LYS A 120 0.28 9.80 13.57
CA LYS A 120 1.50 10.31 12.92
C LYS A 120 1.27 11.62 12.18
N LEU A 121 0.10 11.81 11.56
CA LEU A 121 -0.22 13.03 10.81
C LEU A 121 -0.60 14.21 11.71
N VAL A 122 -1.15 13.94 12.90
CA VAL A 122 -1.52 14.99 13.86
C VAL A 122 -0.34 15.45 14.70
N VAL A 123 0.55 14.53 15.11
CA VAL A 123 1.71 14.83 15.97
C VAL A 123 2.85 15.53 15.21
N ASN A 124 2.95 15.33 13.90
CA ASN A 124 3.96 15.99 13.06
C ASN A 124 3.51 17.37 12.52
N LYS A 125 2.56 18.02 13.20
CA LYS A 125 2.22 19.44 12.99
C LYS A 125 2.94 20.30 14.01
#